data_AF-A0A258JMI0-F1
#
_entry.id   AF-A0A258JMI0-F1
#
_cell.length_a   1.000
_cell.length_b   1.000
_cell.length_c   1.000
_cell.angle_alpha   90.00
_cell.angle_beta   90.00
_cell.angle_gamma   90.00
#
_symmetry.space_group_name_H-M   'P 1'
#
loop_
_entity.id
_entity.type
_entity.pdbx_description
1 polymer ?
#
loop_
_entity_poly.entity_id
_entity_poly.type
_entity_poly.pdbx_seq_one_letter_code
_entity_poly.pdbx_strand_id
1 'polypeptide(L)'
;MKISEAKYNTIFIDKFSANETQFHSEFARIIKEYGYSEEIKIDFYKTAFKQIIKSYDEFANKNEFNYNYIANMYNIFIDALIVDNISTRDIELDLAEFISKKPSSFLNSDAFIPDNKYYNQNTKYGRKKAREQAMRNYQNGSPKYRAEQDNIKLWVTIIVLIFVAVFYWLKSKLEG
;
A
#
# COMPACT_ATOMS: atom_id res chain seq x y z
N MET A 1 -18.72 -0.32 28.72
CA MET A 1 -18.56 -0.62 27.28
C MET A 1 -17.61 -1.80 27.19
N LYS A 2 -17.80 -2.75 26.27
CA LYS A 2 -16.92 -3.93 26.16
C LYS A 2 -16.10 -3.83 24.88
N ILE A 3 -14.79 -3.69 25.03
CA ILE A 3 -13.81 -3.81 23.96
C ILE A 3 -13.71 -5.26 23.52
N SER A 4 -13.84 -5.46 22.22
CA SER A 4 -13.61 -6.78 21.62
C SER A 4 -12.12 -7.08 21.59
N GLU A 5 -11.64 -7.84 22.59
CA GLU A 5 -10.22 -8.24 22.69
C GLU A 5 -9.72 -8.88 21.40
N ALA A 6 -10.52 -9.79 20.84
CA ALA A 6 -10.22 -10.49 19.61
C ALA A 6 -10.01 -9.51 18.45
N LYS A 7 -10.86 -8.48 18.33
CA LYS A 7 -10.74 -7.47 17.27
C LYS A 7 -9.42 -6.71 17.34
N TYR A 8 -9.03 -6.24 18.53
CA TYR A 8 -7.75 -5.52 18.68
C TYR A 8 -6.57 -6.46 18.47
N ASN A 9 -6.60 -7.67 19.02
CA ASN A 9 -5.54 -8.66 18.81
C ASN A 9 -5.36 -8.97 17.32
N THR A 10 -6.45 -9.16 16.57
CA THR A 10 -6.42 -9.30 15.11
C THR A 10 -5.80 -8.09 14.43
N ILE A 11 -6.09 -6.86 14.87
CA ILE A 11 -5.45 -5.65 14.32
C ILE A 11 -3.93 -5.69 14.55
N PHE A 12 -3.49 -5.98 15.78
CA PHE A 12 -2.07 -6.03 16.11
C PHE A 12 -1.33 -7.14 15.36
N ILE A 13 -1.87 -8.36 15.38
CA ILE A 13 -1.23 -9.54 14.80
C ILE A 13 -1.32 -9.50 13.27
N ASP A 14 -2.51 -9.35 12.71
CA ASP A 14 -2.72 -9.53 11.27
C ASP A 14 -2.48 -8.25 10.47
N LYS A 15 -2.92 -7.10 10.99
CA LYS A 15 -2.79 -5.82 10.26
C LYS A 15 -1.44 -5.17 10.53
N PHE A 16 -0.94 -5.26 11.76
CA PHE A 16 0.30 -4.61 12.16
C PHE A 16 1.51 -5.53 12.24
N SER A 17 1.32 -6.84 11.95
CA SER A 17 2.40 -7.84 11.96
C SER A 17 3.16 -7.88 13.28
N ALA A 18 2.48 -7.62 14.39
CA ALA A 18 3.07 -7.65 15.73
C ALA A 18 3.34 -9.09 16.18
N ASN A 19 4.33 -9.25 17.07
CA ASN A 19 4.62 -10.54 17.68
C ASN A 19 3.55 -10.88 18.73
N GLU A 20 2.70 -11.87 18.42
CA GLU A 20 1.61 -12.33 19.28
C GLU A 20 2.08 -12.72 20.69
N THR A 21 3.18 -13.48 20.78
CA THR A 21 3.70 -13.96 22.06
C THR A 21 4.11 -12.80 22.97
N GLN A 22 4.86 -11.84 22.42
CA GLN A 22 5.31 -10.66 23.18
C GLN A 22 4.12 -9.78 23.61
N PHE A 23 3.16 -9.59 22.71
CA PHE A 23 1.98 -8.79 22.98
C PHE A 23 1.14 -9.38 24.14
N HIS A 24 0.82 -10.67 24.07
CA HIS A 24 0.05 -11.34 25.11
C HIS A 24 0.82 -11.44 26.44
N SER A 25 2.14 -11.66 26.41
CA SER A 25 2.95 -11.70 27.64
C SER A 25 2.99 -10.36 28.36
N GLU A 26 3.13 -9.26 27.61
CA GLU A 26 3.13 -7.92 28.19
C GLU A 26 1.75 -7.53 28.73
N PHE A 27 0.68 -7.90 28.03
CA PHE A 27 -0.67 -7.67 28.54
C PHE A 27 -0.89 -8.42 29.86
N ALA A 28 -0.55 -9.71 29.91
CA ALA A 28 -0.67 -10.52 31.12
C ALA A 28 0.14 -9.93 32.30
N ARG A 29 1.35 -9.40 32.02
CA ARG A 29 2.18 -8.72 33.02
C ARG A 29 1.49 -7.48 33.57
N ILE A 30 0.97 -6.60 32.72
CA ILE A 30 0.27 -5.37 33.12
C ILE A 30 -0.97 -5.69 33.96
N ILE A 31 -1.78 -6.68 33.56
CA ILE A 31 -2.94 -7.11 34.34
C ILE A 31 -2.53 -7.63 35.72
N LYS A 32 -1.40 -8.34 35.82
CA LYS A 32 -0.88 -8.80 37.11
C LYS A 32 -0.41 -7.65 38.01
N GLU A 33 0.22 -6.63 37.44
CA GLU A 33 0.78 -5.49 38.18
C GLU A 33 -0.29 -4.49 38.63
N TYR A 34 -1.30 -4.22 37.79
CA TYR A 34 -2.24 -3.12 37.98
C TYR A 34 -3.71 -3.55 38.11
N GLY A 35 -4.00 -4.85 37.94
CA GLY A 35 -5.37 -5.37 37.88
C GLY A 35 -6.01 -5.18 36.50
N TYR A 36 -7.15 -5.85 36.29
CA TYR A 36 -7.92 -5.70 35.05
C TYR A 36 -8.95 -4.57 35.19
N SER A 37 -8.82 -3.56 34.33
CA SER A 37 -9.88 -2.59 34.05
C SER A 37 -9.96 -2.33 32.55
N GLU A 38 -11.12 -1.85 32.10
CA GLU A 38 -11.33 -1.49 30.69
C GLU A 38 -10.40 -0.35 30.26
N GLU A 39 -10.14 0.60 31.17
CA GLU A 39 -9.23 1.73 30.95
C GLU A 39 -7.79 1.25 30.73
N ILE A 40 -7.29 0.34 31.58
CA ILE A 40 -5.95 -0.26 31.44
C ILE A 40 -5.84 -1.00 30.11
N LYS A 41 -6.90 -1.69 29.69
CA LYS A 41 -6.94 -2.39 28.40
C LYS A 41 -6.86 -1.43 27.22
N ILE A 42 -7.60 -0.31 27.25
CA ILE A 42 -7.52 0.74 26.23
C ILE A 42 -6.10 1.30 26.17
N ASP A 43 -5.54 1.65 27.32
CA ASP A 43 -4.22 2.26 27.41
C ASP A 43 -3.13 1.32 26.92
N PHE A 44 -3.25 0.03 27.23
CA PHE A 44 -2.36 -0.99 26.67
C PHE A 44 -2.40 -1.02 25.15
N TYR A 45 -3.60 -1.08 24.54
CA TYR A 45 -3.74 -1.08 23.08
C TYR A 45 -3.19 0.21 22.45
N LYS A 46 -3.52 1.38 23.00
CA LYS A 46 -2.98 2.65 22.50
C LYS A 46 -1.46 2.70 22.60
N THR A 47 -0.89 2.22 23.70
CA THR A 47 0.56 2.20 23.93
C THR A 47 1.27 1.24 22.97
N ALA A 48 0.74 0.02 22.81
CA ALA A 48 1.28 -0.95 21.87
C ALA A 48 1.26 -0.44 20.43
N PHE A 49 0.15 0.22 20.03
CA PHE A 49 0.04 0.85 18.71
C PHE A 49 1.11 1.91 18.51
N LYS A 50 1.26 2.84 19.46
CA LYS A 50 2.29 3.89 19.39
C LYS A 50 3.69 3.32 19.27
N GLN A 51 4.00 2.27 20.02
CA GLN A 51 5.31 1.62 19.95
C GLN A 51 5.57 1.00 18.58
N ILE A 52 4.58 0.33 17.99
CA ILE A 52 4.69 -0.24 16.64
C ILE A 52 4.92 0.86 15.60
N ILE A 53 4.11 1.93 15.63
CA ILE A 53 4.28 3.06 14.70
C ILE A 53 5.66 3.69 14.84
N LYS A 54 6.13 3.90 16.08
CA LYS A 54 7.47 4.43 16.34
C LYS A 54 8.55 3.55 15.73
N SER A 55 8.49 2.23 15.94
CA SER A 55 9.44 1.30 15.32
C SER A 55 9.38 1.35 13.80
N TYR A 56 8.17 1.41 13.20
CA TYR A 56 8.06 1.57 11.76
C TYR A 56 8.64 2.89 11.26
N ASP A 57 8.43 4.01 11.96
CA ASP A 57 9.00 5.30 11.57
C ASP A 57 10.54 5.32 11.66
N GLU A 58 11.11 4.60 12.63
CA GLU A 58 12.56 4.45 12.81
C GLU A 58 13.20 3.50 11.77
N PHE A 59 12.53 2.41 11.41
CA PHE A 59 13.06 1.39 10.48
C PHE A 59 12.66 1.61 9.01
N ALA A 60 11.62 2.39 8.75
CA ALA A 60 11.20 2.69 7.41
C ALA A 60 12.27 3.52 6.70
N ASN A 61 12.86 2.97 5.64
CA ASN A 61 13.44 3.78 4.59
C ASN A 61 12.39 4.82 4.21
N LYS A 62 12.71 6.12 4.40
CA LYS A 62 11.81 7.26 4.15
C LYS A 62 11.42 7.28 2.67
N ASN A 63 10.49 6.43 2.29
CA ASN A 63 9.88 6.33 0.98
C ASN A 63 8.36 6.47 1.14
N GLU A 64 7.69 6.86 0.07
CA GLU A 64 6.26 7.17 0.13
C GLU A 64 5.41 5.95 0.48
N PHE A 65 5.84 4.75 0.09
CA PHE A 65 5.12 3.52 0.43
C PHE A 65 5.01 3.34 1.93
N ASN A 66 6.12 3.46 2.67
CA ASN A 66 6.12 3.33 4.13
C ASN A 66 5.32 4.45 4.79
N TYR A 67 5.36 5.65 4.22
CA TYR A 67 4.58 6.78 4.69
C TYR A 67 3.08 6.52 4.59
N ASN A 68 2.60 6.12 3.41
CA ASN A 68 1.20 5.80 3.18
C ASN A 68 0.75 4.57 3.99
N TYR A 69 1.65 3.61 4.20
CA TYR A 69 1.39 2.45 5.04
C TYR A 69 1.15 2.84 6.50
N ILE A 70 2.00 3.68 7.09
CA ILE A 70 1.82 4.18 8.46
C ILE A 70 0.52 4.98 8.58
N ALA A 71 0.22 5.88 7.63
CA ALA A 71 -1.05 6.62 7.62
C ALA A 71 -2.28 5.69 7.56
N ASN A 72 -2.20 4.62 6.77
CA ASN A 72 -3.26 3.61 6.71
C ASN A 72 -3.41 2.83 8.03
N MET A 73 -2.30 2.53 8.73
CA MET A 73 -2.36 1.88 10.05
C MET A 73 -3.09 2.75 11.08
N TYR A 74 -2.84 4.06 11.09
CA TYR A 74 -3.60 5.01 11.92
C TYR A 74 -5.09 4.96 11.63
N ASN A 75 -5.50 5.02 10.36
CA ASN A 75 -6.91 4.98 9.99
C ASN A 75 -7.59 3.67 10.43
N ILE A 76 -6.94 2.52 10.21
CA ILE A 76 -7.46 1.21 10.67
C ILE A 76 -7.69 1.22 12.19
N PHE A 77 -6.77 1.80 12.96
CA PHE A 77 -6.87 1.84 14.41
C PHE A 77 -7.97 2.82 14.88
N ILE A 78 -8.07 4.00 14.26
CA ILE A 78 -9.13 4.99 14.52
C ILE A 78 -10.51 4.37 14.26
N ASP A 79 -10.70 3.72 13.11
CA ASP A 79 -11.98 3.06 12.77
C ASP A 79 -12.36 2.01 13.81
N ALA A 80 -11.38 1.24 14.30
CA ALA A 80 -11.61 0.26 15.35
C ALA A 80 -12.10 0.91 16.65
N LEU A 81 -11.47 2.01 17.07
CA LEU A 81 -11.87 2.77 18.27
C LEU A 81 -13.25 3.41 18.11
N ILE A 82 -13.59 3.96 16.94
CA ILE A 82 -14.91 4.55 16.64
C ILE A 82 -16.02 3.51 16.78
N VAL A 83 -15.84 2.33 16.19
CA VAL A 83 -16.84 1.24 16.27
C VAL A 83 -17.14 0.86 17.72
N ASP A 84 -16.13 0.92 18.58
CA ASP A 84 -16.29 0.64 20.00
C ASP A 84 -16.61 1.91 20.81
N ASN A 85 -16.89 3.06 20.18
CA ASN A 85 -17.23 4.34 20.83
C ASN A 85 -16.17 4.85 21.83
N ILE A 86 -14.89 4.63 21.52
CA ILE A 86 -13.74 5.12 22.29
C ILE A 86 -13.23 6.42 21.69
N SER A 87 -12.81 7.36 22.54
CA SER A 87 -12.21 8.63 22.09
C SER A 87 -10.96 8.41 21.24
N THR A 88 -10.98 8.98 20.04
CA THR A 88 -9.92 8.92 19.01
C THR A 88 -9.06 10.18 18.92
N ARG A 89 -9.44 11.25 19.63
CA ARG A 89 -8.85 12.60 19.51
C ARG A 89 -7.32 12.59 19.50
N ASP A 90 -6.70 11.89 20.45
CA ASP A 90 -5.24 11.88 20.59
C ASP A 90 -4.57 11.21 19.38
N ILE A 91 -5.17 10.14 18.86
CA ILE A 91 -4.65 9.38 17.72
C ILE A 91 -4.85 10.15 16.41
N GLU A 92 -5.96 10.89 16.28
CA GLU A 92 -6.21 11.78 15.14
C GLU A 92 -5.21 12.94 15.10
N LEU A 93 -4.83 13.49 16.26
CA LEU A 93 -3.79 14.50 16.36
C LEU A 93 -2.42 13.92 15.97
N ASP A 94 -2.08 12.73 16.47
CA ASP A 94 -0.84 12.01 16.12
C ASP A 94 -0.77 11.77 14.59
N LEU A 95 -1.89 11.36 13.96
CA LEU A 95 -2.00 11.19 12.51
C LEU A 95 -1.83 12.52 11.77
N ALA A 96 -2.49 13.59 12.21
CA ALA A 96 -2.38 14.90 11.57
C ALA A 96 -0.94 15.44 11.63
N GLU A 97 -0.27 15.28 12.77
CA GLU A 97 1.15 15.62 12.92
C GLU A 97 2.01 14.80 11.98
N PHE A 98 1.80 13.48 11.92
CA PHE A 98 2.50 12.60 10.97
C PHE A 98 2.28 13.04 9.52
N ILE A 99 1.03 13.36 9.14
CA ILE A 99 0.63 13.87 7.82
C ILE A 99 1.38 15.17 7.47
N SER A 100 1.45 16.10 8.42
CA SER A 100 2.12 17.40 8.24
C SER A 100 3.63 17.26 7.97
N LYS A 101 4.25 16.21 8.51
CA LYS A 101 5.67 15.92 8.34
C LYS A 101 6.00 15.27 6.99
N LYS A 102 5.02 15.00 6.11
CA LYS A 102 5.25 14.39 4.78
C LYS A 102 6.36 15.18 4.04
N PRO A 103 7.54 14.58 3.79
CA PRO A 103 8.56 15.21 2.97
C PRO A 103 7.99 15.64 1.61
N SER A 104 8.29 16.88 1.21
CA SER A 104 7.87 17.43 -0.09
C SER A 104 8.48 16.70 -1.29
N SER A 105 9.53 15.89 -1.07
CA SER A 105 10.03 14.93 -2.07
C SER A 105 9.04 13.79 -2.40
N PHE A 106 8.01 13.57 -1.58
CA PHE A 106 6.87 12.69 -1.88
C PHE A 106 5.68 13.42 -2.50
N LEU A 107 5.73 14.76 -2.63
CA LEU A 107 4.70 15.54 -3.32
C LEU A 107 4.90 15.55 -4.84
N ASN A 108 5.83 14.76 -5.37
CA ASN A 108 6.10 14.59 -6.80
C ASN A 108 6.20 13.11 -7.21
N SER A 109 5.24 12.28 -6.83
CA SER A 109 5.15 10.89 -7.31
C SER A 109 3.90 10.61 -8.15
N ASP A 110 3.49 11.59 -8.97
CA ASP A 110 2.74 11.24 -10.18
C ASP A 110 3.54 10.27 -11.09
N ALA A 111 4.86 10.20 -10.89
CA ALA A 111 5.74 9.21 -11.49
C ALA A 111 5.59 7.86 -10.80
N PHE A 112 4.62 7.06 -11.24
CA PHE A 112 4.69 5.62 -11.08
C PHE A 112 6.03 5.12 -11.66
N ILE A 113 6.87 4.50 -10.83
CA ILE A 113 8.15 3.92 -11.26
C ILE A 113 7.90 2.44 -11.56
N PRO A 114 7.87 2.02 -12.85
CA PRO A 114 7.65 0.63 -13.21
C PRO A 114 8.79 -0.27 -12.70
N ASP A 115 8.44 -1.46 -12.18
CA ASP A 115 9.43 -2.50 -11.92
C ASP A 115 10.04 -2.94 -13.26
N ASN A 116 11.37 -2.93 -13.39
CA ASN A 116 12.09 -3.20 -14.64
C ASN A 116 13.15 -4.32 -14.52
N LYS A 117 12.75 -5.46 -13.93
CA LYS A 117 13.50 -6.72 -14.05
C LYS A 117 13.62 -7.17 -15.52
N TYR A 118 14.87 -7.38 -15.95
CA TYR A 118 15.16 -7.96 -17.26
C TYR A 118 14.95 -9.49 -17.24
N TYR A 119 14.08 -9.98 -18.12
CA TYR A 119 13.89 -11.41 -18.37
C TYR A 119 14.41 -11.79 -19.77
N ASN A 120 15.01 -12.97 -19.89
CA ASN A 120 15.50 -13.48 -21.18
C ASN A 120 14.34 -13.75 -22.16
N GLN A 121 14.18 -12.87 -23.15
CA GLN A 121 13.08 -12.91 -24.13
C GLN A 121 13.15 -14.09 -25.12
N ASN A 122 14.32 -14.75 -25.24
CA ASN A 122 14.48 -15.90 -26.13
C ASN A 122 13.80 -17.16 -25.56
N THR A 123 13.53 -17.18 -24.25
CA THR A 123 12.88 -18.30 -23.59
C THR A 123 11.36 -18.11 -23.47
N LYS A 124 10.59 -19.22 -23.56
CA LYS A 124 9.14 -19.21 -23.33
C LYS A 124 8.80 -18.66 -21.94
N TYR A 125 9.59 -19.03 -20.93
CA TYR A 125 9.42 -18.56 -19.56
C TYR A 125 9.68 -17.06 -19.41
N GLY A 126 10.78 -16.53 -19.97
CA GLY A 126 11.10 -15.11 -19.88
C GLY A 126 10.07 -14.23 -20.60
N ARG A 127 9.52 -14.66 -21.75
CA ARG A 127 8.39 -13.98 -22.39
C ARG A 127 7.14 -13.95 -21.52
N LYS A 128 6.82 -15.05 -20.83
CA LYS A 128 5.68 -15.10 -19.91
C LYS A 128 5.89 -14.14 -18.72
N LYS A 129 7.09 -14.14 -18.12
CA LYS A 129 7.40 -13.27 -16.98
C LYS A 129 7.43 -11.78 -17.32
N ALA A 130 7.93 -11.41 -18.50
CA ALA A 130 7.87 -10.03 -18.99
C ALA A 130 6.43 -9.54 -19.16
N ARG A 131 5.51 -10.39 -19.64
CA ARG A 131 4.07 -10.05 -19.74
C ARG A 131 3.42 -9.92 -18.36
N GLU A 132 3.70 -10.83 -17.45
CA GLU A 132 3.20 -10.76 -16.07
C GLU A 132 3.67 -9.49 -15.37
N GLN A 133 4.93 -9.09 -15.58
CA GLN A 133 5.48 -7.85 -15.04
C GLN A 133 4.83 -6.60 -15.67
N ALA A 134 4.68 -6.57 -17.00
CA ALA A 134 4.00 -5.47 -17.68
C ALA A 134 2.55 -5.31 -17.19
N MET A 135 1.83 -6.43 -16.98
CA MET A 135 0.48 -6.38 -16.40
C MET A 135 0.46 -5.89 -14.97
N ARG A 136 1.38 -6.33 -14.11
CA ARG A 136 1.50 -5.81 -12.74
C ARG A 136 1.81 -4.32 -12.74
N ASN A 137 2.70 -3.86 -13.62
CA ASN A 137 3.04 -2.44 -13.74
C ASN A 137 1.85 -1.61 -14.20
N TYR A 138 1.05 -2.12 -15.13
CA TYR A 138 -0.17 -1.45 -15.58
C TYR A 138 -1.26 -1.43 -14.49
N GLN A 139 -1.49 -2.55 -13.81
CA GLN A 139 -2.52 -2.67 -12.76
C GLN A 139 -2.19 -1.84 -11.52
N ASN A 140 -0.91 -1.78 -11.13
CA ASN A 140 -0.44 -1.02 -9.98
C ASN A 140 -0.01 0.41 -10.36
N GLY A 141 -0.17 0.78 -11.63
CA GLY A 141 0.23 2.07 -12.19
C GLY A 141 -0.69 3.22 -11.78
N SER A 142 -0.12 4.44 -11.70
CA SER A 142 -0.91 5.65 -11.50
C SER A 142 -1.95 5.82 -12.64
N PRO A 143 -3.09 6.50 -12.41
CA PRO A 143 -4.07 6.77 -13.47
C PRO A 143 -3.44 7.43 -14.70
N LYS A 144 -2.50 8.35 -14.48
CA LYS A 144 -1.73 9.03 -15.52
C LYS A 144 -0.84 8.05 -16.32
N TYR A 145 -0.11 7.16 -15.65
CA TYR A 145 0.69 6.13 -16.31
C TYR A 145 -0.16 5.16 -17.15
N ARG A 146 -1.32 4.73 -16.63
CA ARG A 146 -2.26 3.89 -17.39
C ARG A 146 -2.77 4.60 -18.64
N ALA A 147 -3.15 5.88 -18.51
CA ALA A 147 -3.59 6.69 -19.64
C ALA A 147 -2.49 6.87 -20.70
N GLU A 148 -1.24 7.09 -20.29
CA GLU A 148 -0.09 7.15 -21.20
C GLU A 148 0.13 5.80 -21.93
N GLN A 149 0.07 4.68 -21.21
CA GLN A 149 0.20 3.34 -21.81
C GLN A 149 -0.92 3.03 -22.81
N ASP A 150 -2.15 3.41 -22.51
CA ASP A 150 -3.29 3.18 -23.39
C ASP A 150 -3.24 4.09 -24.63
N ASN A 151 -2.77 5.33 -24.48
CA ASN A 151 -2.53 6.24 -25.60
C ASN A 151 -1.43 5.68 -26.53
N ILE A 152 -0.33 5.16 -25.97
CA ILE A 152 0.74 4.50 -26.76
C ILE A 152 0.18 3.30 -27.53
N LYS A 153 -0.59 2.42 -26.88
CA LYS A 153 -1.23 1.27 -27.56
C LYS A 153 -2.15 1.70 -28.70
N LEU A 154 -2.92 2.77 -28.49
CA LEU A 154 -3.82 3.34 -29.50
C LEU A 154 -3.02 3.83 -30.71
N TRP A 155 -1.97 4.63 -30.51
CA TRP A 155 -1.11 5.10 -31.61
C TRP A 155 -0.41 3.98 -32.36
N VAL A 156 0.13 2.98 -31.66
CA VAL A 156 0.74 1.81 -32.30
C VAL A 156 -0.28 1.07 -33.17
N THR A 157 -1.52 0.90 -32.70
CA THR A 157 -2.59 0.25 -33.45
C THR A 157 -2.95 1.05 -34.71
N ILE A 158 -3.05 2.38 -34.59
CA ILE A 158 -3.32 3.27 -35.72
C ILE A 158 -2.20 3.17 -36.76
N ILE A 159 -0.93 3.20 -36.34
CA ILE A 159 0.23 3.07 -37.24
C ILE A 159 0.19 1.74 -38.00
N VAL A 160 -0.12 0.63 -37.32
CA VAL A 160 -0.25 -0.69 -37.96
C VAL A 160 -1.36 -0.69 -39.00
N LEU A 161 -2.53 -0.11 -38.70
CA LEU A 161 -3.65 -0.02 -39.64
C LEU A 161 -3.30 0.80 -40.88
N ILE A 162 -2.60 1.92 -40.69
CA ILE A 162 -2.09 2.75 -41.81
C ILE A 162 -1.13 1.94 -42.67
N PHE A 163 -0.18 1.22 -42.06
CA PHE A 163 0.75 0.38 -42.80
C PHE A 163 0.05 -0.70 -43.62
N VAL A 164 -0.95 -1.37 -43.05
CA VAL A 164 -1.76 -2.37 -43.74
C VAL A 164 -2.51 -1.75 -44.92
N ALA A 165 -3.15 -0.60 -44.72
CA ALA A 165 -3.89 0.10 -45.77
C ALA A 165 -2.97 0.54 -46.93
N VAL A 166 -1.80 1.11 -46.61
CA VAL A 166 -0.79 1.50 -47.59
C VAL A 166 -0.25 0.28 -48.34
N PHE A 167 0.03 -0.81 -47.63
CA PHE A 167 0.50 -2.05 -48.25
C PHE A 167 -0.51 -2.61 -49.25
N TYR A 168 -1.80 -2.69 -48.89
CA TYR A 168 -2.84 -3.15 -49.80
C TYR A 168 -3.08 -2.18 -50.97
N TRP A 169 -2.97 -0.87 -50.73
CA TRP A 169 -3.05 0.12 -51.80
C TRP A 169 -1.91 -0.01 -52.80
N LEU A 170 -0.66 -0.15 -52.32
CA LEU A 170 0.51 -0.40 -53.17
C LEU A 170 0.39 -1.72 -53.93
N LYS A 171 -0.06 -2.78 -53.25
CA LYS A 171 -0.30 -4.09 -53.89
C LYS A 171 -1.33 -3.97 -55.03
N SER A 172 -2.44 -3.25 -54.80
CA SER A 172 -3.46 -3.03 -55.84
C SER A 172 -2.96 -2.22 -57.04
N LYS A 173 -1.92 -1.40 -56.85
CA LYS A 173 -1.26 -0.63 -57.93
C LYS A 173 -0.18 -1.40 -58.68
N LEU A 174 0.31 -2.50 -58.12
CA LEU A 174 1.34 -3.35 -58.73
C LEU A 174 0.73 -4.59 -59.42
N GLU A 175 -0.47 -5.01 -59.02
CA GLU A 175 -1.20 -6.16 -59.59
C GLU A 175 -2.24 -5.76 -60.66
N GLY A 176 -2.36 -4.46 -60.99
CA GLY A 176 -3.20 -3.94 -62.09
C GLY A 176 -2.37 -3.16 -63.09
#